data_AF-A0A5P9H2B8-F1
#
_entry.id   AF-A0A5P9H2B8-F1
#
_cell.length_a   1.000
_cell.length_b   1.000
_cell.length_c   1.000
_cell.angle_alpha   90.00
_cell.angle_beta   90.00
_cell.angle_gamma   90.00
#
_symmetry.space_group_name_H-M   'P 1'
#
loop_
_entity.id
_entity.type
_entity.pdbx_description
1 polymer ?
#
loop_
_entity_poly.entity_id
_entity_poly.type
_entity_poly.pdbx_seq_one_letter_code
_entity_poly.pdbx_strand_id
1 'polypeptide(L)'
;MFTIIALSLLGIGASAFIIDEFVNDDDDEPARDVSTPGEGDDGAQDPSTDGEDSGEDSGGDTGEDPGDVPPEDESDMPVADTVFMGTDGDDTIAAEDIDARVETVEAGDGNDSIATQVNNIDILGQDGNDTITIGEDQPIVYNVNADGGAGDDVITARDPSASLLRGGDGNDEINVQQESYDEEFTRLEGGDGDDRLNLDLAVPDQGPQIGLQAYGGDGADTYTLTFMPAYGDGADEDAGPARILDLRDFDPAEDQIVIDLSDTAGSGDAVETEIRDSEDGDTLEIVVSFLNEAGDSVSGTINLGALTGTPGLAPQDFISIVTA
;
A
#
# COMPACT_ATOMS: atom_id res chain seq x y z
N MET A 1 16.08 -28.62 -37.68
CA MET A 1 15.26 -28.10 -38.79
C MET A 1 14.28 -27.16 -38.11
N PHE A 2 14.57 -25.86 -38.16
CA PHE A 2 13.79 -24.82 -37.48
C PHE A 2 12.55 -24.48 -38.33
N THR A 3 11.40 -24.32 -37.70
CA THR A 3 10.23 -23.70 -38.31
C THR A 3 9.67 -22.72 -37.31
N ILE A 4 10.14 -21.47 -37.44
CA ILE A 4 9.52 -20.28 -36.87
C ILE A 4 8.33 -19.97 -37.77
N ILE A 5 7.12 -19.93 -37.20
CA ILE A 5 5.97 -19.30 -37.85
C ILE A 5 5.86 -17.92 -37.22
N ALA A 6 6.15 -16.92 -38.04
CA ALA A 6 5.88 -15.51 -37.80
C ALA A 6 4.81 -15.03 -38.80
N LEU A 7 4.21 -13.89 -38.46
CA LEU A 7 3.16 -13.10 -39.12
C LEU A 7 1.73 -13.53 -38.79
N SER A 8 0.79 -12.64 -38.45
CA SER A 8 0.79 -11.18 -38.21
C SER A 8 -0.69 -10.77 -38.04
N LEU A 9 -0.95 -9.66 -37.33
CA LEU A 9 -1.51 -8.41 -37.89
C LEU A 9 -2.62 -7.77 -37.03
N LEU A 10 -2.30 -6.57 -36.54
CA LEU A 10 -3.15 -5.40 -36.28
C LEU A 10 -4.40 -5.55 -35.37
N GLY A 11 -4.23 -5.20 -34.10
CA GLY A 11 -5.19 -4.44 -33.32
C GLY A 11 -4.46 -3.23 -32.76
N ILE A 12 -4.62 -2.06 -33.39
CA ILE A 12 -4.14 -0.79 -32.84
C ILE A 12 -5.25 -0.34 -31.89
N GLY A 13 -5.13 -0.68 -30.61
CA GLY A 13 -5.82 0.03 -29.53
C GLY A 13 -5.21 1.44 -29.45
N ALA A 14 -6.06 2.45 -29.38
CA ALA A 14 -5.62 3.83 -29.29
C ALA A 14 -5.01 4.05 -27.90
N SER A 15 -3.68 4.03 -27.80
CA SER A 15 -3.01 4.44 -26.58
C SER A 15 -3.18 5.96 -26.38
N ALA A 16 -3.90 6.34 -25.34
CA ALA A 16 -3.88 7.70 -24.83
C ALA A 16 -2.58 7.89 -24.03
N PHE A 17 -1.51 8.29 -24.70
CA PHE A 17 -0.37 8.94 -24.03
C PHE A 17 -0.63 10.45 -24.04
N ILE A 18 -0.88 11.06 -22.87
CA ILE A 18 -0.78 12.51 -22.72
C ILE A 18 0.36 12.80 -21.74
N ILE A 19 1.50 13.24 -22.29
CA ILE A 19 2.51 14.00 -21.57
C ILE A 19 2.06 15.46 -21.69
N ASP A 20 1.66 16.09 -20.59
CA ASP A 20 1.43 17.53 -20.55
C ASP A 20 2.76 18.23 -20.23
N GLU A 21 3.52 18.55 -21.28
CA GLU A 21 4.75 19.33 -21.19
C GLU A 21 4.39 20.83 -21.31
N PHE A 22 4.17 21.50 -20.17
CA PHE A 22 4.19 22.97 -20.16
C PHE A 22 5.63 23.48 -20.25
N VAL A 23 6.13 23.56 -21.48
CA VAL A 23 7.21 24.48 -21.85
C VAL A 23 6.65 25.90 -21.86
N ASN A 24 7.16 26.75 -20.97
CA ASN A 24 7.31 28.18 -21.27
C ASN A 24 8.79 28.55 -21.10
N ASP A 25 9.52 28.34 -22.18
CA ASP A 25 10.71 29.09 -22.54
C ASP A 25 10.24 30.48 -23.01
N ASP A 26 10.77 31.55 -22.41
CA ASP A 26 11.25 32.71 -23.15
C ASP A 26 12.09 33.63 -22.22
N ASP A 27 13.31 33.89 -22.71
CA ASP A 27 14.17 35.07 -22.51
C ASP A 27 15.27 35.08 -21.41
N ASP A 28 16.37 34.39 -21.74
CA ASP A 28 17.72 34.96 -21.99
C ASP A 28 18.31 36.02 -21.01
N GLU A 29 19.14 35.55 -20.05
CA GLU A 29 20.59 35.84 -19.79
C GLU A 29 21.18 37.28 -19.99
N PRO A 30 22.36 37.69 -19.41
CA PRO A 30 23.38 36.88 -18.72
C PRO A 30 24.10 37.47 -17.46
N ALA A 31 24.70 36.54 -16.72
CA ALA A 31 25.99 36.53 -16.00
C ALA A 31 26.57 37.81 -15.33
N ARG A 32 26.95 37.68 -14.03
CA ARG A 32 28.25 38.16 -13.48
C ARG A 32 28.80 37.33 -12.30
N ASP A 33 29.80 36.53 -12.64
CA ASP A 33 31.11 36.25 -12.00
C ASP A 33 31.40 36.72 -10.54
N VAL A 34 31.63 35.71 -9.67
CA VAL A 34 32.69 35.53 -8.65
C VAL A 34 33.28 36.75 -7.93
N SER A 35 33.18 36.77 -6.58
CA SER A 35 34.33 36.71 -5.65
C SER A 35 33.93 36.71 -4.15
N THR A 36 34.35 35.67 -3.42
CA THR A 36 34.56 35.64 -1.95
C THR A 36 35.87 36.36 -1.57
N PRO A 37 36.33 36.46 -0.30
CA PRO A 37 35.69 36.42 1.04
C PRO A 37 36.18 37.58 1.98
N GLY A 38 35.67 37.66 3.22
CA GLY A 38 36.49 38.16 4.34
C GLY A 38 35.78 38.90 5.47
N GLU A 39 35.91 38.32 6.68
CA GLU A 39 36.16 38.96 8.01
C GLU A 39 35.13 39.99 8.52
N GLY A 40 34.44 39.73 9.62
CA GLY A 40 34.90 39.79 11.01
C GLY A 40 33.73 40.37 11.83
N ASP A 41 33.43 39.84 13.01
CA ASP A 41 33.59 40.54 14.31
C ASP A 41 32.64 41.77 14.40
N ASP A 42 31.88 42.10 15.44
CA ASP A 42 31.88 41.86 16.87
C ASP A 42 30.48 42.33 17.32
N GLY A 43 29.83 41.70 18.31
CA GLY A 43 29.80 42.33 19.62
C GLY A 43 28.46 43.03 19.93
N ALA A 44 27.64 42.32 20.71
CA ALA A 44 26.67 42.78 21.71
C ALA A 44 26.25 44.27 21.76
N GLN A 45 24.93 44.53 21.86
CA GLN A 45 24.29 45.06 23.07
C GLN A 45 22.79 45.38 22.85
N ASP A 46 21.95 44.65 23.57
CA ASP A 46 20.67 45.05 24.20
C ASP A 46 20.89 46.29 25.12
N PRO A 47 19.90 47.04 25.68
CA PRO A 47 18.43 46.99 25.60
C PRO A 47 17.72 48.36 25.45
N SER A 48 16.38 48.28 25.48
CA SER A 48 15.42 49.28 26.02
C SER A 48 15.08 50.46 25.10
N THR A 49 13.81 50.77 24.88
CA THR A 49 12.91 51.24 25.94
C THR A 49 11.45 51.23 25.48
N ASP A 50 10.62 50.98 26.48
CA ASP A 50 9.16 51.05 26.50
C ASP A 50 8.61 52.42 26.06
N GLY A 51 7.39 52.40 25.55
CA GLY A 51 6.63 53.61 25.23
C GLY A 51 5.21 53.29 24.80
N GLU A 52 4.42 52.82 25.76
CA GLU A 52 2.96 52.70 25.67
C GLU A 52 2.29 54.04 25.28
N ASP A 53 1.16 53.92 24.59
CA ASP A 53 -0.15 54.42 25.04
C ASP A 53 -0.92 55.35 24.10
N SER A 54 -2.14 54.86 23.86
CA SER A 54 -3.44 55.39 23.42
C SER A 54 -3.61 56.78 22.78
N GLY A 55 -4.54 56.78 21.82
CA GLY A 55 -5.28 57.97 21.41
C GLY A 55 -6.15 57.76 20.19
N GLU A 56 -7.33 57.19 20.38
CA GLU A 56 -8.47 57.20 19.46
C GLU A 56 -8.83 58.65 19.04
N ASP A 57 -9.24 58.89 17.78
CA ASP A 57 -10.58 59.44 17.45
C ASP A 57 -10.79 59.69 15.93
N SER A 58 -11.93 59.17 15.49
CA SER A 58 -12.87 59.43 14.39
C SER A 58 -12.56 60.13 13.05
N GLY A 59 -13.21 59.56 12.03
CA GLY A 59 -13.88 60.26 10.92
C GLY A 59 -13.00 60.46 9.69
N GLY A 60 -13.14 59.70 8.60
CA GLY A 60 -14.36 59.50 7.84
C GLY A 60 -14.37 60.47 6.66
N ASP A 61 -13.75 60.08 5.54
CA ASP A 61 -14.16 60.57 4.22
C ASP A 61 -13.78 59.54 3.15
N THR A 62 -14.79 59.21 2.36
CA THR A 62 -14.91 58.13 1.39
C THR A 62 -14.33 58.57 0.05
N GLY A 63 -13.08 58.20 -0.21
CA GLY A 63 -12.55 58.15 -1.57
C GLY A 63 -12.77 56.76 -2.12
N GLU A 64 -13.90 56.53 -2.79
CA GLU A 64 -14.13 55.33 -3.60
C GLU A 64 -13.09 55.31 -4.73
N ASP A 65 -12.11 54.40 -4.64
CA ASP A 65 -11.25 54.05 -5.75
C ASP A 65 -11.95 52.97 -6.60
N PRO A 66 -12.36 53.26 -7.85
CA PRO A 66 -12.97 52.27 -8.71
C PRO A 66 -11.84 51.47 -9.37
N GLY A 67 -11.29 50.49 -8.67
CA GLY A 67 -10.18 49.69 -9.20
C GLY A 67 -9.84 48.41 -8.47
N ASP A 68 -10.00 48.33 -7.15
CA ASP A 68 -9.60 47.16 -6.39
C ASP A 68 -10.78 46.18 -6.26
N VAL A 69 -10.96 45.36 -7.30
CA VAL A 69 -11.49 44.01 -7.08
C VAL A 69 -10.42 43.30 -6.24
N PRO A 70 -10.70 42.90 -4.99
CA PRO A 70 -9.76 42.08 -4.24
C PRO A 70 -9.45 40.85 -5.10
N PRO A 71 -8.21 40.34 -5.16
CA PRO A 71 -8.00 39.02 -5.76
C PRO A 71 -9.00 38.09 -5.08
N GLU A 72 -9.87 37.47 -5.88
CA GLU A 72 -10.79 36.47 -5.36
C GLU A 72 -9.90 35.45 -4.62
N ASP A 73 -10.33 35.12 -3.41
CA ASP A 73 -9.61 34.22 -2.55
C ASP A 73 -9.62 32.83 -3.21
N GLU A 74 -8.59 32.56 -4.02
CA GLU A 74 -8.35 31.27 -4.67
C GLU A 74 -8.13 30.14 -3.64
N SER A 75 -8.11 30.45 -2.33
CA SER A 75 -7.95 29.46 -1.27
C SER A 75 -9.22 28.72 -0.85
N ASP A 76 -10.38 29.03 -1.46
CA ASP A 76 -11.67 28.41 -1.11
C ASP A 76 -12.45 27.89 -2.33
N MET A 77 -11.74 27.49 -3.39
CA MET A 77 -12.32 26.55 -4.35
C MET A 77 -12.43 25.19 -3.65
N PRO A 78 -13.62 24.57 -3.56
CA PRO A 78 -13.67 23.16 -3.22
C PRO A 78 -12.81 22.45 -4.26
N VAL A 79 -11.71 21.81 -3.83
CA VAL A 79 -11.04 20.82 -4.66
C VAL A 79 -12.12 19.79 -4.99
N ALA A 80 -12.58 19.80 -6.24
CA ALA A 80 -13.39 18.72 -6.73
C ALA A 80 -12.52 17.47 -6.68
N ASP A 81 -13.02 16.40 -6.07
CA ASP A 81 -12.47 15.05 -6.15
C ASP A 81 -12.05 14.84 -7.62
N THR A 82 -10.74 14.73 -7.89
CA THR A 82 -10.31 14.56 -9.28
C THR A 82 -10.43 13.08 -9.59
N VAL A 83 -11.31 12.76 -10.52
CA VAL A 83 -11.53 11.39 -11.00
C VAL A 83 -10.82 11.24 -12.34
N PHE A 84 -9.95 10.24 -12.45
CA PHE A 84 -9.47 9.74 -13.73
C PHE A 84 -10.42 8.65 -14.22
N MET A 85 -10.94 8.77 -15.43
CA MET A 85 -11.80 7.76 -16.05
C MET A 85 -11.09 7.20 -17.29
N GLY A 86 -11.00 5.88 -17.38
CA GLY A 86 -10.67 5.16 -18.60
C GLY A 86 -11.85 5.16 -19.59
N THR A 87 -11.86 4.18 -20.48
CA THR A 87 -12.74 4.10 -21.64
C THR A 87 -13.45 2.75 -21.71
N ASP A 88 -14.25 2.56 -22.77
CA ASP A 88 -14.74 1.22 -23.10
C ASP A 88 -13.57 0.44 -23.78
N GLY A 89 -13.01 -0.55 -23.10
CA GLY A 89 -11.99 -1.49 -23.56
C GLY A 89 -10.65 -1.37 -22.81
N ASP A 90 -9.78 -2.37 -22.97
CA ASP A 90 -8.50 -2.50 -22.27
C ASP A 90 -7.63 -1.21 -22.27
N ASP A 91 -7.47 -0.62 -21.10
CA ASP A 91 -6.74 0.62 -20.83
C ASP A 91 -5.41 0.39 -20.09
N THR A 92 -4.53 1.38 -20.15
CA THR A 92 -3.29 1.42 -19.36
C THR A 92 -3.21 2.76 -18.66
N ILE A 93 -3.28 2.74 -17.33
CA ILE A 93 -3.44 3.90 -16.46
C ILE A 93 -2.24 3.96 -15.53
N ALA A 94 -1.42 5.00 -15.67
CA ALA A 94 -0.31 5.28 -14.76
C ALA A 94 -0.65 6.51 -13.89
N ALA A 95 -0.99 6.26 -12.63
CA ALA A 95 -1.17 7.27 -11.60
C ALA A 95 0.15 7.51 -10.84
N GLU A 96 1.25 7.71 -11.58
CA GLU A 96 2.61 7.84 -11.04
C GLU A 96 3.04 9.29 -10.76
N ASP A 97 2.48 10.26 -11.50
CA ASP A 97 2.91 11.67 -11.51
C ASP A 97 1.75 12.62 -11.19
N ILE A 98 0.98 12.26 -10.15
CA ILE A 98 -0.16 13.04 -9.73
C ILE A 98 0.27 13.81 -8.48
N ASP A 99 0.71 15.05 -8.68
CA ASP A 99 0.79 16.06 -7.63
C ASP A 99 -0.63 16.23 -6.99
N ALA A 100 -0.96 15.34 -6.05
CA ALA A 100 -1.99 15.43 -5.01
C ALA A 100 -3.44 15.74 -5.45
N ARG A 101 -3.87 15.44 -6.68
CA ARG A 101 -5.23 15.79 -7.14
C ARG A 101 -6.16 14.63 -7.46
N VAL A 102 -5.67 13.54 -8.05
CA VAL A 102 -6.51 12.37 -8.36
C VAL A 102 -6.76 11.57 -7.11
N GLU A 103 -8.01 11.58 -6.70
CA GLU A 103 -8.53 10.86 -5.55
C GLU A 103 -9.16 9.53 -6.00
N THR A 104 -9.56 9.42 -7.27
CA THR A 104 -10.23 8.22 -7.79
C THR A 104 -9.77 7.88 -9.20
N VAL A 105 -9.48 6.60 -9.44
CA VAL A 105 -9.31 5.99 -10.77
C VAL A 105 -10.48 5.05 -11.03
N GLU A 106 -11.19 5.27 -12.12
CA GLU A 106 -12.24 4.42 -12.66
C GLU A 106 -11.77 3.88 -14.01
N ALA A 107 -11.43 2.60 -14.10
CA ALA A 107 -10.79 2.05 -15.30
C ALA A 107 -11.79 1.79 -16.44
N GLY A 108 -12.92 1.13 -16.14
CA GLY A 108 -14.07 1.08 -17.03
C GLY A 108 -14.46 -0.34 -17.41
N ASP A 109 -14.90 -0.53 -18.65
CA ASP A 109 -15.06 -1.89 -19.18
C ASP A 109 -13.72 -2.28 -19.82
N GLY A 110 -13.28 -3.53 -19.72
CA GLY A 110 -12.05 -4.00 -20.36
C GLY A 110 -11.10 -4.67 -19.37
N ASN A 111 -10.02 -5.27 -19.88
CA ASN A 111 -8.95 -5.77 -19.02
C ASN A 111 -7.89 -4.67 -18.88
N ASP A 112 -7.93 -3.94 -17.78
CA ASP A 112 -7.17 -2.73 -17.57
C ASP A 112 -5.87 -3.00 -16.81
N SER A 113 -4.87 -2.16 -17.06
CA SER A 113 -3.60 -2.18 -16.32
C SER A 113 -3.40 -0.85 -15.62
N ILE A 114 -3.45 -0.87 -14.29
CA ILE A 114 -3.40 0.31 -13.44
C ILE A 114 -2.15 0.24 -12.57
N ALA A 115 -1.33 1.28 -12.58
CA ALA A 115 -0.18 1.42 -11.70
C ALA A 115 -0.25 2.74 -10.94
N THR A 116 -0.06 2.70 -9.62
CA THR A 116 -0.06 3.91 -8.77
C THR A 116 1.07 3.88 -7.75
N GLN A 117 1.51 5.09 -7.37
CA GLN A 117 2.42 5.32 -6.24
C GLN A 117 1.83 6.37 -5.27
N VAL A 118 0.55 6.70 -5.43
CA VAL A 118 -0.12 7.79 -4.73
C VAL A 118 -0.81 7.26 -3.46
N ASN A 119 -0.76 8.04 -2.39
CA ASN A 119 -1.48 7.80 -1.15
C ASN A 119 -2.87 8.45 -1.21
N ASN A 120 -3.84 7.93 -0.44
CA ASN A 120 -5.22 8.46 -0.38
C ASN A 120 -5.91 8.42 -1.75
N ILE A 121 -5.94 7.24 -2.36
CA ILE A 121 -6.52 7.04 -3.69
C ILE A 121 -7.48 5.85 -3.66
N ASP A 122 -8.63 6.03 -4.29
CA ASP A 122 -9.58 4.98 -4.63
C ASP A 122 -9.30 4.50 -6.06
N ILE A 123 -9.24 3.18 -6.27
CA ILE A 123 -9.00 2.55 -7.56
C ILE A 123 -10.10 1.54 -7.79
N LEU A 124 -10.78 1.66 -8.92
CA LEU A 124 -11.88 0.80 -9.35
C LEU A 124 -11.53 0.25 -10.73
N GLY A 125 -11.23 -1.05 -10.81
CA GLY A 125 -11.05 -1.77 -12.07
C GLY A 125 -12.35 -1.82 -12.88
N GLN A 126 -13.43 -2.25 -12.21
CA GLN A 126 -14.79 -2.40 -12.75
C GLN A 126 -14.96 -3.67 -13.59
N ASP A 127 -15.39 -3.60 -14.85
CA ASP A 127 -15.79 -4.80 -15.61
C ASP A 127 -14.59 -5.35 -16.41
N GLY A 128 -14.10 -6.53 -16.09
CA GLY A 128 -13.04 -7.22 -16.81
C GLY A 128 -11.97 -7.78 -15.89
N ASN A 129 -10.92 -8.36 -16.47
CA ASN A 129 -9.83 -8.96 -15.70
C ASN A 129 -8.67 -7.94 -15.61
N ASP A 130 -8.64 -7.20 -14.53
CA ASP A 130 -7.76 -6.07 -14.31
C ASP A 130 -6.45 -6.46 -13.63
N THR A 131 -5.45 -5.61 -13.80
CA THR A 131 -4.17 -5.71 -13.10
C THR A 131 -3.86 -4.39 -12.41
N ILE A 132 -3.91 -4.37 -11.08
CA ILE A 132 -3.69 -3.20 -10.24
C ILE A 132 -2.34 -3.36 -9.52
N THR A 133 -1.41 -2.44 -9.75
CA THR A 133 -0.09 -2.41 -9.10
C THR A 133 0.03 -1.16 -8.23
N ILE A 134 0.37 -1.34 -6.95
CA ILE A 134 0.38 -0.28 -5.94
C ILE A 134 1.75 -0.27 -5.26
N GLY A 135 2.45 0.86 -5.34
CA GLY A 135 3.63 1.12 -4.51
C GLY A 135 4.91 0.39 -4.90
N GLU A 136 5.05 -0.13 -6.14
CA GLU A 136 6.22 -0.93 -6.58
C GLU A 136 7.58 -0.27 -6.21
N ASP A 137 7.72 1.05 -6.43
CA ASP A 137 8.93 1.83 -6.14
C ASP A 137 8.87 2.67 -4.86
N GLN A 138 7.75 2.65 -4.12
CA GLN A 138 7.62 3.40 -2.86
C GLN A 138 7.95 2.50 -1.66
N PRO A 139 8.55 3.06 -0.59
CA PRO A 139 8.85 2.28 0.60
C PRO A 139 7.58 1.89 1.38
N ILE A 140 6.56 2.75 1.41
CA ILE A 140 5.25 2.49 2.05
C ILE A 140 4.20 3.33 1.32
N VAL A 141 3.02 2.76 1.08
CA VAL A 141 1.83 3.45 0.57
C VAL A 141 0.70 3.44 1.60
N TYR A 142 -0.02 4.54 1.73
CA TYR A 142 -1.01 4.76 2.79
C TYR A 142 -2.40 5.04 2.23
N ASN A 143 -3.41 4.45 2.87
CA ASN A 143 -4.82 4.72 2.62
C ASN A 143 -5.20 4.56 1.13
N VAL A 144 -4.83 3.43 0.55
CA VAL A 144 -5.23 3.04 -0.81
C VAL A 144 -6.43 2.11 -0.71
N ASN A 145 -7.53 2.43 -1.39
CA ASN A 145 -8.64 1.50 -1.56
C ASN A 145 -8.65 1.02 -3.00
N ALA A 146 -8.31 -0.25 -3.23
CA ALA A 146 -8.38 -0.88 -4.54
C ALA A 146 -9.51 -1.91 -4.58
N ASP A 147 -10.26 -1.91 -5.66
CA ASP A 147 -11.33 -2.86 -5.98
C ASP A 147 -11.12 -3.32 -7.42
N GLY A 148 -10.89 -4.62 -7.63
CA GLY A 148 -10.77 -5.20 -8.97
C GLY A 148 -12.10 -5.09 -9.71
N GLY A 149 -13.19 -5.50 -9.07
CA GLY A 149 -14.53 -5.35 -9.60
C GLY A 149 -15.09 -6.68 -10.05
N ALA A 150 -15.35 -6.87 -11.35
CA ALA A 150 -15.93 -8.07 -11.89
C ALA A 150 -15.03 -8.70 -12.94
N GLY A 151 -14.52 -9.88 -12.68
CA GLY A 151 -13.56 -10.58 -13.53
C GLY A 151 -12.53 -11.30 -12.66
N ASP A 152 -11.61 -12.03 -13.26
CA ASP A 152 -10.49 -12.59 -12.48
C ASP A 152 -9.35 -11.56 -12.45
N ASP A 153 -9.21 -10.85 -11.35
CA ASP A 153 -8.35 -9.69 -11.17
C ASP A 153 -7.02 -10.03 -10.49
N VAL A 154 -6.02 -9.17 -10.70
CA VAL A 154 -4.72 -9.26 -10.02
C VAL A 154 -4.40 -7.95 -9.34
N ILE A 155 -4.26 -7.97 -8.01
CA ILE A 155 -3.84 -6.82 -7.22
C ILE A 155 -2.48 -7.12 -6.61
N THR A 156 -1.50 -6.26 -6.87
CA THR A 156 -0.15 -6.34 -6.30
C THR A 156 0.15 -5.08 -5.52
N ALA A 157 0.45 -5.22 -4.22
CA ALA A 157 0.78 -4.10 -3.36
C ALA A 157 2.06 -4.34 -2.56
N ARG A 158 2.92 -3.32 -2.49
CA ARG A 158 4.13 -3.32 -1.67
C ARG A 158 3.98 -2.37 -0.50
N ASP A 159 4.15 -2.91 0.71
CA ASP A 159 3.99 -2.22 1.99
C ASP A 159 2.74 -1.33 2.08
N PRO A 160 1.53 -1.87 1.82
CA PRO A 160 0.31 -1.12 2.03
C PRO A 160 0.03 -0.93 3.53
N SER A 161 -0.31 0.30 3.91
CA SER A 161 -0.74 0.67 5.26
C SER A 161 -2.10 1.37 5.21
N ALA A 162 -2.93 1.12 6.24
CA ALA A 162 -4.31 1.63 6.34
C ALA A 162 -5.15 1.44 5.07
N SER A 163 -4.86 0.40 4.29
CA SER A 163 -5.39 0.21 2.94
C SER A 163 -6.45 -0.88 2.92
N LEU A 164 -7.26 -0.90 1.87
CA LEU A 164 -8.27 -1.93 1.61
C LEU A 164 -8.13 -2.41 0.17
N LEU A 165 -7.74 -3.66 -0.01
CA LEU A 165 -7.57 -4.29 -1.32
C LEU A 165 -8.65 -5.36 -1.47
N ARG A 166 -9.53 -5.23 -2.47
CA ARG A 166 -10.63 -6.15 -2.77
C ARG A 166 -10.47 -6.72 -4.17
N GLY A 167 -10.51 -8.04 -4.32
CA GLY A 167 -10.57 -8.70 -5.63
C GLY A 167 -11.90 -8.37 -6.31
N GLY A 168 -13.01 -8.83 -5.72
CA GLY A 168 -14.35 -8.54 -6.19
C GLY A 168 -15.12 -9.80 -6.56
N ASP A 169 -15.79 -9.80 -7.70
CA ASP A 169 -16.47 -10.96 -8.27
C ASP A 169 -15.50 -11.71 -9.22
N GLY A 170 -15.04 -12.91 -8.89
CA GLY A 170 -14.15 -13.69 -9.74
C GLY A 170 -13.13 -14.47 -8.94
N ASN A 171 -12.18 -15.13 -9.62
CA ASN A 171 -11.11 -15.84 -8.93
C ASN A 171 -9.85 -14.97 -8.94
N ASP A 172 -9.71 -14.17 -7.91
CA ASP A 172 -8.74 -13.08 -7.87
C ASP A 172 -7.41 -13.52 -7.28
N GLU A 173 -6.38 -12.74 -7.58
CA GLU A 173 -5.05 -12.91 -7.03
C GLU A 173 -4.58 -11.62 -6.35
N ILE A 174 -4.46 -11.65 -5.03
CA ILE A 174 -3.94 -10.55 -4.22
C ILE A 174 -2.54 -10.90 -3.74
N ASN A 175 -1.55 -10.19 -4.27
CA ASN A 175 -0.14 -10.30 -3.95
C ASN A 175 0.29 -9.14 -3.05
N VAL A 176 0.65 -9.42 -1.80
CA VAL A 176 1.11 -8.40 -0.86
C VAL A 176 2.50 -8.74 -0.34
N GLN A 177 3.40 -7.78 -0.48
CA GLN A 177 4.70 -7.80 0.20
C GLN A 177 4.64 -6.85 1.40
N GLN A 178 4.73 -7.38 2.62
CA GLN A 178 4.69 -6.63 3.87
C GLN A 178 6.03 -6.73 4.59
N GLU A 179 6.89 -5.73 4.39
CA GLU A 179 8.19 -5.57 5.07
C GLU A 179 8.05 -4.76 6.37
N SER A 180 7.15 -3.78 6.39
CA SER A 180 6.97 -2.84 7.50
C SER A 180 5.65 -3.04 8.23
N TYR A 181 5.65 -2.86 9.55
CA TYR A 181 4.44 -2.91 10.37
C TYR A 181 4.28 -1.59 11.11
N ASP A 182 3.10 -0.98 11.03
CA ASP A 182 2.72 0.21 11.79
C ASP A 182 1.43 -0.04 12.60
N GLU A 183 0.90 1.02 13.24
CA GLU A 183 -0.29 0.92 14.09
C GLU A 183 -1.59 0.69 13.30
N GLU A 184 -1.56 0.83 11.98
CA GLU A 184 -2.70 0.73 11.08
C GLU A 184 -2.67 -0.61 10.34
N PHE A 185 -3.84 -1.23 10.18
CA PHE A 185 -3.93 -2.52 9.50
C PHE A 185 -4.34 -2.31 8.04
N THR A 186 -3.76 -3.09 7.14
CA THR A 186 -4.30 -3.25 5.80
C THR A 186 -5.26 -4.44 5.77
N ARG A 187 -6.37 -4.27 5.06
CA ARG A 187 -7.41 -5.29 4.88
C ARG A 187 -7.37 -5.82 3.45
N LEU A 188 -7.36 -7.13 3.32
CA LEU A 188 -7.39 -7.86 2.06
C LEU A 188 -8.71 -8.64 2.01
N GLU A 189 -9.44 -8.55 0.91
CA GLU A 189 -10.67 -9.31 0.68
C GLU A 189 -10.59 -9.94 -0.70
N GLY A 190 -10.66 -11.26 -0.81
CA GLY A 190 -10.79 -11.94 -2.11
C GLY A 190 -12.12 -11.56 -2.75
N GLY A 191 -13.22 -11.97 -2.14
CA GLY A 191 -14.57 -11.60 -2.57
C GLY A 191 -15.41 -12.83 -2.89
N ASP A 192 -16.07 -12.84 -4.05
CA ASP A 192 -16.84 -13.98 -4.54
C ASP A 192 -15.97 -14.81 -5.49
N GLY A 193 -15.51 -16.01 -5.11
CA GLY A 193 -14.78 -16.92 -5.98
C GLY A 193 -13.71 -17.73 -5.26
N ASP A 194 -12.91 -18.48 -6.01
CA ASP A 194 -11.79 -19.25 -5.43
C ASP A 194 -10.50 -18.41 -5.48
N ASP A 195 -10.28 -17.58 -4.45
CA ASP A 195 -9.25 -16.54 -4.46
C ASP A 195 -7.88 -17.02 -4.00
N ARG A 196 -6.85 -16.28 -4.40
CA ARG A 196 -5.46 -16.50 -3.98
C ARG A 196 -4.89 -15.26 -3.32
N LEU A 197 -4.60 -15.39 -2.03
CA LEU A 197 -3.94 -14.35 -1.25
C LEU A 197 -2.49 -14.80 -1.02
N ASN A 198 -1.56 -14.23 -1.78
CA ASN A 198 -0.14 -14.50 -1.70
C ASN A 198 0.54 -13.41 -0.86
N LEU A 199 0.99 -13.78 0.33
CA LEU A 199 1.48 -12.86 1.34
C LEU A 199 2.95 -13.15 1.62
N ASP A 200 3.80 -12.21 1.25
CA ASP A 200 5.22 -12.22 1.60
C ASP A 200 5.43 -11.36 2.84
N LEU A 201 5.74 -11.99 3.97
CA LEU A 201 5.64 -11.38 5.29
C LEU A 201 7.01 -11.28 5.96
N ALA A 202 7.40 -10.08 6.37
CA ALA A 202 8.48 -9.93 7.34
C ALA A 202 8.00 -10.35 8.73
N VAL A 203 8.90 -10.92 9.53
CA VAL A 203 8.62 -11.21 10.95
C VAL A 203 9.37 -10.18 11.79
N PRO A 204 8.67 -9.22 12.43
CA PRO A 204 9.32 -8.17 13.19
C PRO A 204 9.91 -8.72 14.50
N ASP A 205 10.95 -8.05 14.98
CA ASP A 205 11.74 -8.42 16.17
C ASP A 205 11.21 -7.81 17.50
N GLN A 206 10.11 -7.03 17.42
CA GLN A 206 9.44 -6.36 18.53
C GLN A 206 7.91 -6.50 18.38
N GLY A 207 7.15 -6.67 19.47
CA GLY A 207 5.68 -6.79 19.44
C GLY A 207 4.93 -5.47 19.69
N PRO A 208 3.58 -5.43 19.60
CA PRO A 208 2.69 -6.10 18.64
C PRO A 208 2.22 -5.10 17.56
N GLN A 209 1.97 -5.51 16.30
CA GLN A 209 0.96 -4.85 15.46
C GLN A 209 0.59 -5.63 14.19
N ILE A 210 -0.72 -5.65 13.92
CA ILE A 210 -1.38 -6.43 12.87
C ILE A 210 -1.14 -5.72 11.55
N GLY A 211 -0.18 -6.22 10.76
CA GLY A 211 0.09 -5.68 9.42
C GLY A 211 -1.06 -5.95 8.46
N LEU A 212 -1.66 -7.14 8.56
CA LEU A 212 -2.68 -7.57 7.62
C LEU A 212 -3.86 -8.29 8.28
N GLN A 213 -5.06 -7.98 7.81
CA GLN A 213 -6.25 -8.78 8.01
C GLN A 213 -6.72 -9.28 6.65
N ALA A 214 -6.76 -10.60 6.48
CA ALA A 214 -7.18 -11.22 5.25
C ALA A 214 -8.53 -11.91 5.42
N TYR A 215 -9.35 -11.74 4.40
CA TYR A 215 -10.67 -12.33 4.21
C TYR A 215 -10.63 -13.01 2.85
N GLY A 216 -10.93 -14.30 2.81
CA GLY A 216 -11.00 -15.05 1.55
C GLY A 216 -12.29 -14.65 0.85
N GLY A 217 -13.41 -14.89 1.54
CA GLY A 217 -14.73 -14.50 1.10
C GLY A 217 -15.60 -15.74 0.87
N ASP A 218 -16.39 -15.72 -0.20
CA ASP A 218 -17.22 -16.84 -0.61
C ASP A 218 -16.44 -17.70 -1.63
N GLY A 219 -16.10 -18.93 -1.29
CA GLY A 219 -15.46 -19.87 -2.21
C GLY A 219 -14.25 -20.56 -1.58
N ALA A 220 -13.51 -21.33 -2.37
CA ALA A 220 -12.40 -22.14 -1.87
C ALA A 220 -11.07 -21.40 -1.97
N ASP A 221 -10.75 -20.65 -0.92
CA ASP A 221 -9.64 -19.70 -0.93
C ASP A 221 -8.31 -20.33 -0.55
N THR A 222 -7.23 -19.76 -1.09
CA THR A 222 -5.86 -20.17 -0.76
C THR A 222 -5.03 -19.01 -0.23
N TYR A 223 -4.52 -19.16 0.98
CA TYR A 223 -3.57 -18.25 1.60
C TYR A 223 -2.16 -18.83 1.47
N THR A 224 -1.35 -18.28 0.57
CA THR A 224 0.06 -18.65 0.44
C THR A 224 0.91 -17.68 1.27
N LEU A 225 1.66 -18.21 2.23
CA LEU A 225 2.48 -17.44 3.15
C LEU A 225 3.95 -17.75 2.88
N THR A 226 4.67 -16.73 2.44
CA THR A 226 6.14 -16.72 2.41
C THR A 226 6.65 -15.78 3.49
N PHE A 227 7.90 -16.01 3.90
CA PHE A 227 8.50 -15.22 4.97
C PHE A 227 9.83 -14.65 4.51
N MET A 228 9.93 -13.34 4.63
CA MET A 228 11.16 -12.60 4.43
C MET A 228 12.05 -12.74 5.67
N PRO A 229 13.38 -12.66 5.49
CA PRO A 229 14.30 -12.68 6.62
C PRO A 229 13.96 -11.59 7.64
N ALA A 230 14.03 -11.93 8.93
CA ALA A 230 13.75 -11.00 10.00
C ALA A 230 14.75 -9.83 9.96
N TYR A 231 14.26 -8.62 9.69
CA TYR A 231 15.05 -7.39 9.73
C TYR A 231 15.01 -6.83 11.17
N GLY A 232 16.17 -6.73 11.82
CA GLY A 232 16.25 -6.28 13.20
C GLY A 232 17.66 -6.31 13.78
N ASP A 233 18.03 -5.31 14.58
CA ASP A 233 19.33 -5.24 15.26
C ASP A 233 19.32 -5.85 16.68
N GLY A 234 18.19 -6.42 17.11
CA GLY A 234 18.06 -7.23 18.32
C GLY A 234 16.61 -7.57 18.65
N ALA A 235 16.33 -8.85 18.88
CA ALA A 235 15.04 -9.28 19.41
C ALA A 235 14.87 -8.76 20.85
N ASP A 236 13.73 -8.13 21.17
CA ASP A 236 13.35 -7.97 22.56
C ASP A 236 12.81 -9.31 23.05
N GLU A 237 13.64 -10.07 23.77
CA GLU A 237 13.28 -11.37 24.32
C GLU A 237 12.06 -11.30 25.26
N ASP A 238 11.73 -10.11 25.79
CA ASP A 238 10.55 -9.90 26.63
C ASP A 238 9.27 -9.62 25.79
N ALA A 239 9.40 -9.33 24.49
CA ALA A 239 8.27 -9.22 23.58
C ALA A 239 7.86 -10.64 23.11
N GLY A 240 6.63 -11.03 23.43
CA GLY A 240 6.04 -12.26 22.88
C GLY A 240 5.99 -12.25 21.35
N PRO A 241 5.55 -13.35 20.70
CA PRO A 241 5.55 -13.44 19.24
C PRO A 241 4.73 -12.29 18.62
N ALA A 242 5.25 -11.72 17.53
CA ALA A 242 4.57 -10.63 16.85
C ALA A 242 3.33 -11.16 16.10
N ARG A 243 2.18 -10.49 16.25
CA ARG A 243 0.97 -10.83 15.51
C ARG A 243 1.05 -10.23 14.11
N ILE A 244 1.34 -11.04 13.10
CA ILE A 244 1.65 -10.57 11.74
C ILE A 244 0.44 -10.63 10.79
N LEU A 245 -0.46 -11.60 10.98
CA LEU A 245 -1.59 -11.83 10.10
C LEU A 245 -2.80 -12.34 10.88
N ASP A 246 -3.97 -11.82 10.52
CA ASP A 246 -5.26 -12.37 10.92
C ASP A 246 -6.03 -12.87 9.70
N LEU A 247 -6.29 -14.17 9.65
CA LEU A 247 -7.29 -14.75 8.74
C LEU A 247 -8.63 -14.73 9.47
N ARG A 248 -9.59 -13.99 8.93
CA ARG A 248 -10.75 -13.53 9.70
C ARG A 248 -12.03 -14.34 9.46
N ASP A 249 -12.14 -14.98 8.31
CA ASP A 249 -13.28 -15.80 7.87
C ASP A 249 -12.89 -17.21 7.44
N PHE A 250 -11.63 -17.60 7.65
CA PHE A 250 -11.09 -18.91 7.27
C PHE A 250 -12.01 -20.09 7.63
N ASP A 251 -12.50 -20.81 6.62
CA ASP A 251 -13.22 -22.07 6.78
C ASP A 251 -12.28 -23.27 6.48
N PRO A 252 -11.82 -24.00 7.50
CA PRO A 252 -10.94 -25.17 7.30
C PRO A 252 -11.58 -26.32 6.50
N ALA A 253 -12.89 -26.30 6.22
CA ALA A 253 -13.54 -27.28 5.35
C ALA A 253 -13.40 -26.96 3.85
N GLU A 254 -13.06 -25.72 3.52
CA GLU A 254 -13.10 -25.15 2.18
C GLU A 254 -11.73 -24.55 1.80
N ASP A 255 -11.18 -23.74 2.69
CA ASP A 255 -9.97 -22.97 2.47
C ASP A 255 -8.68 -23.75 2.76
N GLN A 256 -7.58 -23.25 2.20
CA GLN A 256 -6.25 -23.81 2.38
C GLN A 256 -5.22 -22.75 2.76
N ILE A 257 -4.28 -23.16 3.62
CA ILE A 257 -3.10 -22.38 3.97
C ILE A 257 -1.87 -23.13 3.45
N VAL A 258 -1.05 -22.45 2.68
CA VAL A 258 0.23 -22.94 2.19
C VAL A 258 1.34 -22.11 2.83
N ILE A 259 2.11 -22.71 3.71
CA ILE A 259 3.33 -22.10 4.26
C ILE A 259 4.50 -22.54 3.40
N ASP A 260 5.01 -21.63 2.58
CA ASP A 260 6.13 -21.91 1.68
C ASP A 260 7.44 -21.38 2.28
N LEU A 261 8.30 -22.34 2.66
CA LEU A 261 9.61 -22.12 3.26
C LEU A 261 10.74 -22.47 2.28
N SER A 262 10.44 -22.60 0.98
CA SER A 262 11.40 -23.03 -0.04
C SER A 262 12.44 -21.96 -0.39
N ASP A 263 12.10 -20.68 -0.26
CA ASP A 263 12.98 -19.54 -0.61
C ASP A 263 13.30 -18.62 0.58
N THR A 264 13.20 -19.12 1.82
CA THR A 264 13.63 -18.41 3.04
C THR A 264 15.17 -18.24 3.13
N ALA A 265 15.86 -18.25 1.98
CA ALA A 265 17.30 -18.27 1.83
C ALA A 265 17.91 -16.88 2.11
N GLY A 266 18.02 -16.50 3.39
CA GLY A 266 18.68 -15.25 3.76
C GLY A 266 19.01 -15.12 5.25
N SER A 267 18.08 -15.46 6.12
CA SER A 267 18.28 -15.53 7.57
C SER A 267 17.73 -16.86 8.05
N GLY A 268 18.57 -17.68 8.69
CA GLY A 268 18.25 -18.96 9.33
C GLY A 268 16.94 -19.65 8.93
N ASP A 269 17.05 -20.79 8.23
CA ASP A 269 15.98 -21.76 7.99
C ASP A 269 14.89 -21.68 9.07
N ALA A 270 13.62 -21.57 8.68
CA ALA A 270 12.49 -21.68 9.61
C ALA A 270 12.75 -22.85 10.56
N VAL A 271 12.96 -22.51 11.83
CA VAL A 271 13.46 -23.47 12.82
C VAL A 271 12.32 -24.37 13.24
N GLU A 272 11.11 -23.80 13.33
CA GLU A 272 9.94 -24.47 13.84
C GLU A 272 8.65 -23.78 13.38
N THR A 273 7.66 -24.59 13.04
CA THR A 273 6.26 -24.17 12.89
C THR A 273 5.47 -24.92 13.95
N GLU A 274 4.80 -24.18 14.83
CA GLU A 274 3.93 -24.72 15.87
C GLU A 274 2.48 -24.30 15.59
N ILE A 275 1.55 -25.24 15.77
CA ILE A 275 0.12 -24.96 15.71
C ILE A 275 -0.44 -25.19 17.10
N ARG A 276 -1.03 -24.16 17.69
CA ARG A 276 -1.53 -24.20 19.07
C ARG A 276 -2.81 -23.39 19.21
N ASP A 277 -3.61 -23.71 20.23
CA ASP A 277 -4.70 -22.84 20.64
C ASP A 277 -4.12 -21.51 21.16
N SER A 278 -4.82 -20.41 20.93
CA SER A 278 -4.47 -19.12 21.54
C SER A 278 -4.56 -19.20 23.06
N GLU A 279 -3.90 -18.25 23.75
CA GLU A 279 -3.90 -18.23 25.23
C GLU A 279 -5.31 -18.16 25.82
N ASP A 280 -6.22 -17.48 25.13
CA ASP A 280 -7.63 -17.36 25.50
C ASP A 280 -8.47 -18.60 25.11
N GLY A 281 -7.93 -19.46 24.23
CA GLY A 281 -8.53 -20.72 23.78
C GLY A 281 -9.66 -20.57 22.76
N ASP A 282 -9.87 -19.35 22.24
CA ASP A 282 -10.97 -19.02 21.33
C ASP A 282 -10.57 -19.11 19.84
N THR A 283 -9.27 -19.16 19.54
CA THR A 283 -8.72 -19.17 18.18
C THR A 283 -7.58 -20.17 18.04
N LEU A 284 -7.28 -20.58 16.80
CA LEU A 284 -6.05 -21.33 16.49
C LEU A 284 -4.97 -20.36 16.02
N GLU A 285 -3.74 -20.60 16.48
CA GLU A 285 -2.56 -19.82 16.15
C GLU A 285 -1.55 -20.72 15.43
N ILE A 286 -0.98 -20.20 14.35
CA ILE A 286 0.24 -20.76 13.75
C ILE A 286 1.38 -19.84 14.19
N VAL A 287 2.35 -20.40 14.91
CA VAL A 287 3.58 -19.72 15.28
C VAL A 287 4.68 -20.20 14.34
N VAL A 288 5.33 -19.24 13.68
CA VAL A 288 6.49 -19.52 12.82
C VAL A 288 7.70 -18.84 13.44
N SER A 289 8.77 -19.61 13.64
CA SER A 289 9.99 -19.17 14.31
C SER A 289 11.20 -19.27 13.39
N PHE A 290 12.01 -18.22 13.39
CA PHE A 290 13.22 -18.06 12.56
C PHE A 290 14.42 -17.69 13.42
N LEU A 291 15.63 -17.87 12.89
CA LEU A 291 16.81 -17.21 13.46
C LEU A 291 17.13 -15.96 12.65
N ASN A 292 17.24 -14.82 13.34
CA ASN A 292 17.72 -13.59 12.71
C ASN A 292 19.22 -13.65 12.39
N GLU A 293 19.78 -12.60 11.79
CA GLU A 293 21.22 -12.53 11.47
C GLU A 293 22.14 -12.62 12.71
N ALA A 294 21.65 -12.22 13.88
CA ALA A 294 22.37 -12.33 15.14
C ALA A 294 22.35 -13.77 15.73
N GLY A 295 21.51 -14.65 15.19
CA GLY A 295 21.29 -16.01 15.67
C GLY A 295 20.27 -16.11 16.80
N ASP A 296 19.51 -15.05 17.05
CA ASP A 296 18.43 -15.00 18.03
C ASP A 296 17.13 -15.50 17.39
N SER A 297 16.28 -16.15 18.19
CA SER A 297 14.98 -16.63 17.73
C SER A 297 13.99 -15.47 17.66
N VAL A 298 13.37 -15.29 16.49
CA VAL A 298 12.26 -14.35 16.29
C VAL A 298 11.03 -15.17 15.88
N SER A 299 9.85 -14.77 16.35
CA SER A 299 8.62 -15.52 16.09
C SER A 299 7.45 -14.61 15.72
N GLY A 300 6.71 -15.05 14.70
CA GLY A 300 5.47 -14.43 14.24
C GLY A 300 4.29 -15.36 14.50
N THR A 301 3.13 -14.79 14.78
CA THR A 301 1.86 -15.50 14.96
C THR A 301 0.87 -15.09 13.87
N ILE A 302 0.29 -16.10 13.23
CA ILE A 302 -0.85 -16.00 12.33
C ILE A 302 -2.07 -16.52 13.08
N ASN A 303 -3.12 -15.70 13.19
CA ASN A 303 -4.37 -16.10 13.81
C ASN A 303 -5.37 -16.56 12.76
N LEU A 304 -5.99 -17.71 12.98
CA LEU A 304 -7.00 -18.28 12.07
C LEU A 304 -8.43 -17.97 12.49
N GLY A 305 -8.63 -16.94 13.31
CA GLY A 305 -9.93 -16.64 13.90
C GLY A 305 -10.51 -17.81 14.70
N ALA A 306 -11.82 -17.78 14.95
CA ALA A 306 -12.52 -18.86 15.62
C ALA A 306 -12.82 -19.96 14.60
N LEU A 307 -12.25 -21.15 14.79
CA LEU A 307 -12.54 -22.33 13.96
C LEU A 307 -13.93 -22.88 14.29
N THR A 308 -14.98 -22.15 13.93
CA THR A 308 -16.35 -22.59 14.12
C THR A 308 -16.75 -23.53 12.98
N GLY A 309 -16.98 -24.81 13.27
CA GLY A 309 -17.76 -25.67 12.35
C GLY A 309 -17.17 -27.01 11.95
N THR A 310 -15.95 -27.38 12.34
CA THR A 310 -15.29 -28.59 11.79
C THR A 310 -14.90 -29.64 12.83
N PRO A 311 -15.87 -30.38 13.42
CA PRO A 311 -15.54 -31.55 14.21
C PRO A 311 -14.82 -32.60 13.34
N GLY A 312 -13.53 -32.82 13.63
CA GLY A 312 -12.77 -33.95 13.08
C GLY A 312 -11.81 -33.64 11.94
N LEU A 313 -11.64 -32.37 11.56
CA LEU A 313 -10.48 -31.95 10.77
C LEU A 313 -9.29 -31.71 11.69
N ALA A 314 -8.12 -32.12 11.23
CA ALA A 314 -6.85 -31.85 11.88
C ALA A 314 -6.07 -30.83 11.04
N PRO A 315 -5.11 -30.08 11.64
CA PRO A 315 -4.44 -29.00 10.94
C PRO A 315 -3.80 -29.39 9.59
N GLN A 316 -3.28 -30.61 9.46
CA GLN A 316 -2.72 -31.10 8.20
C GLN A 316 -3.73 -31.30 7.05
N ASP A 317 -5.03 -31.19 7.32
CA ASP A 317 -6.07 -31.32 6.31
C ASP A 317 -6.23 -30.00 5.51
N PHE A 318 -5.82 -28.87 6.08
CA PHE A 318 -5.96 -27.53 5.48
C PHE A 318 -4.67 -26.70 5.52
N ILE A 319 -3.62 -27.14 6.24
CA ILE A 319 -2.29 -26.50 6.24
C ILE A 319 -1.29 -27.41 5.54
N SER A 320 -0.66 -26.89 4.50
CA SER A 320 0.47 -27.50 3.82
C SER A 320 1.74 -26.71 4.08
N ILE A 321 2.81 -27.38 4.53
CA ILE A 321 4.13 -26.78 4.68
C ILE A 321 5.02 -27.29 3.55
N VAL A 322 5.55 -26.37 2.75
CA VAL A 322 6.46 -26.65 1.64
C VAL A 322 7.87 -26.29 2.08
N THR A 323 8.80 -27.23 1.95
CA THR A 323 10.23 -27.05 2.24
C THR A 323 11.07 -27.50 1.05
N ALA A 324 12.28 -26.96 0.91
CA ALA A 324 13.22 -27.32 -0.16
C ALA A 324 13.67 -28.81 -0.15
#